data_AF-A0A1J3CX11-F1
#
_entry.id   AF-A0A1J3CX11-F1
#
_cell.length_a   1.000
_cell.length_b   1.000
_cell.length_c   1.000
_cell.angle_alpha   90.00
_cell.angle_beta   90.00
_cell.angle_gamma   90.00
#
_symmetry.space_group_name_H-M   'P 1'
#
loop_
_entity.id
_entity.type
_entity.pdbx_description
1 polymer ?
#
loop_
_entity_poly.entity_id
_entity_poly.type
_entity_poly.pdbx_seq_one_letter_code
_entity_poly.pdbx_strand_id
1 'polypeptide(L)'
;LRVLKLEVKTFKLLSESEEAVGFMDVILPSLESLTLVGSSFEEDLMPTFQKFPRLEDLVLKNCDYLGGKMNISAQGFGRLRKLDLIMVRLDELQIEEEAMPNLMELDVQNQGM
;
A
#
# COMPACT_ATOMS: atom_id res chain seq x y z
N LEU A 1 7.52 -5.99 -15.05
CA LEU A 1 8.31 -5.06 -14.22
C LEU A 1 8.13 -5.54 -12.78
N ARG A 2 9.17 -6.01 -12.09
CA ARG A 2 9.04 -6.67 -10.78
C ARG A 2 9.20 -5.72 -9.59
N VAL A 3 9.98 -4.66 -9.77
CA VAL A 3 10.23 -3.67 -8.74
C VAL A 3 9.90 -2.29 -9.31
N LEU A 4 9.14 -1.51 -8.56
CA LEU A 4 8.84 -0.12 -8.88
C LEU A 4 9.21 0.75 -7.66
N LYS A 5 10.18 1.64 -7.86
CA LYS A 5 10.53 2.67 -6.89
C LYS A 5 10.21 4.04 -7.48
N LEU A 6 9.43 4.84 -6.76
CA LEU A 6 9.06 6.19 -7.15
C LEU A 6 9.42 7.18 -6.03
N GLU A 7 10.05 8.29 -6.42
CA GLU A 7 10.29 9.45 -5.57
C GLU A 7 9.44 10.59 -6.11
N VAL A 8 8.22 10.73 -5.59
CA VAL A 8 7.23 11.70 -6.06
C VAL A 8 6.55 12.37 -4.88
N LYS A 9 6.24 13.67 -4.99
CA LYS A 9 5.58 14.42 -3.91
C LYS A 9 4.11 14.05 -3.74
N THR A 10 3.45 13.67 -4.83
CA THR A 10 2.04 13.32 -4.85
C THR A 10 1.89 12.08 -5.69
N PHE A 11 1.19 11.09 -5.16
CA PHE A 11 0.91 9.84 -5.85
C PHE A 11 -0.59 9.60 -5.82
N LYS A 12 -1.20 9.50 -7.01
CA LYS A 12 -2.63 9.20 -7.18
C LYS A 12 -2.76 8.01 -8.10
N LEU A 13 -3.60 7.06 -7.71
CA LEU A 13 -4.01 5.95 -8.57
C LEU A 13 -5.49 6.17 -8.89
N LEU A 14 -5.76 6.80 -10.03
CA LEU A 14 -7.13 7.03 -10.49
C LEU A 14 -7.68 5.72 -11.08
N SER A 15 -8.73 5.16 -10.49
CA SER A 15 -9.60 4.19 -11.16
C SER A 15 -10.99 4.80 -11.34
N GLU A 16 -11.42 4.98 -12.59
CA GLU A 16 -12.66 5.70 -12.92
C GLU A 16 -13.95 4.84 -12.83
N SER A 17 -13.91 3.60 -12.33
CA SER A 17 -15.12 2.74 -12.29
C SER A 17 -15.16 1.72 -11.14
N GLU A 18 -16.37 1.37 -10.71
CA GLU A 18 -16.68 0.29 -9.76
C GLU A 18 -16.41 -1.12 -10.32
N GLU A 19 -16.08 -1.25 -11.61
CA GLU A 19 -15.67 -2.50 -12.27
C GLU A 19 -14.16 -2.79 -12.14
N ALA A 20 -13.45 -2.07 -11.26
CA ALA A 20 -12.00 -2.14 -11.08
C ALA A 20 -11.50 -3.32 -10.22
N VAL A 21 -12.18 -4.46 -10.25
CA VAL A 21 -11.68 -5.71 -9.64
C VAL A 21 -10.56 -6.30 -10.52
N GLY A 22 -10.60 -6.08 -11.85
CA GLY A 22 -9.58 -6.60 -12.78
C GLY A 22 -8.53 -5.59 -13.26
N PHE A 23 -8.62 -4.31 -12.90
CA PHE A 23 -7.81 -3.27 -13.56
C PHE A 23 -6.34 -3.27 -13.10
N MET A 24 -6.06 -3.56 -11.83
CA MET A 24 -4.67 -3.60 -11.33
C MET A 24 -3.93 -4.89 -11.72
N ASP A 25 -4.67 -5.99 -11.85
CA ASP A 25 -4.19 -7.21 -12.52
C ASP A 25 -3.74 -6.93 -13.96
N VAL A 26 -4.30 -5.91 -14.62
CA VAL A 26 -3.95 -5.57 -16.01
C VAL A 26 -2.77 -4.59 -16.08
N ILE A 27 -2.68 -3.59 -15.20
CA ILE A 27 -1.64 -2.56 -15.30
C ILE A 27 -0.28 -3.08 -14.80
N LEU A 28 -0.22 -3.85 -13.72
CA LEU A 28 1.05 -4.34 -13.13
C LEU A 28 0.93 -5.79 -12.58
N PRO A 29 0.56 -6.80 -13.39
CA PRO A 29 0.38 -8.19 -12.95
C PRO A 29 1.64 -8.87 -12.36
N SER A 30 2.80 -8.26 -12.58
CA SER A 30 4.12 -8.80 -12.22
C SER A 30 4.84 -8.00 -11.14
N LEU A 31 4.20 -6.98 -10.57
CA LEU A 31 4.82 -6.16 -9.54
C LEU A 31 4.93 -6.97 -8.25
N GLU A 32 6.17 -7.17 -7.81
CA GLU A 32 6.54 -7.92 -6.61
C GLU A 32 6.99 -6.97 -5.49
N SER A 33 7.53 -5.80 -5.82
CA SER A 33 7.97 -4.81 -4.84
C SER A 33 7.58 -3.39 -5.26
N LEU A 34 6.97 -2.65 -4.33
CA LEU A 34 6.61 -1.25 -4.48
C LEU A 34 7.27 -0.42 -3.37
N THR A 35 8.03 0.60 -3.74
CA THR A 35 8.57 1.60 -2.81
C THR A 35 8.16 2.99 -3.23
N LEU A 36 7.46 3.70 -2.34
CA LEU A 36 7.13 5.11 -2.49
C LEU A 36 7.90 5.93 -1.46
N VAL A 37 8.51 7.03 -1.88
CA VAL A 37 9.25 7.92 -0.99
C VAL A 37 8.77 9.35 -1.12
N GLY A 38 8.38 9.97 0.00
CA GLY A 38 8.01 11.38 0.05
C GLY A 38 6.65 11.71 -0.56
N SER A 39 5.77 10.71 -0.70
CA SER A 39 4.45 10.88 -1.32
C SER A 39 3.39 11.31 -0.31
N SER A 40 2.57 12.29 -0.67
CA SER A 40 1.31 12.59 0.03
C SER A 40 0.14 11.91 -0.66
N PHE A 41 -0.74 11.30 0.14
CA PHE A 41 -1.96 10.62 -0.28
C PHE A 41 -3.19 11.44 0.11
N GLU A 42 -4.17 11.50 -0.79
CA GLU A 42 -5.46 12.15 -0.54
C GLU A 42 -6.50 11.19 0.05
N GLU A 43 -6.29 9.89 -0.12
CA GLU A 43 -7.16 8.80 0.32
C GLU A 43 -6.33 7.61 0.82
N ASP A 44 -6.98 6.65 1.46
CA ASP A 44 -6.36 5.39 1.85
C ASP A 44 -6.07 4.54 0.60
N LEU A 45 -4.79 4.31 0.32
CA LEU A 45 -4.35 3.53 -0.83
C LEU A 45 -4.13 2.05 -0.52
N MET A 46 -4.32 1.59 0.73
CA MET A 46 -4.28 0.15 1.04
C MET A 46 -5.27 -0.65 0.18
N PRO A 47 -6.56 -0.26 0.03
CA PRO A 47 -7.50 -0.90 -0.90
C PRO A 47 -6.97 -1.13 -2.32
N THR A 48 -6.15 -0.18 -2.77
CA THR A 48 -5.53 -0.19 -4.08
C THR A 48 -4.31 -1.10 -4.11
N PHE A 49 -3.37 -0.95 -3.19
CA PHE A 49 -2.16 -1.78 -3.15
C PHE A 49 -2.46 -3.27 -2.99
N GLN A 50 -3.53 -3.62 -2.29
CA GLN A 50 -4.01 -5.01 -2.11
C GLN A 50 -4.35 -5.73 -3.42
N LYS A 51 -4.69 -4.98 -4.47
CA LYS A 51 -5.09 -5.54 -5.77
C LYS A 51 -3.89 -5.96 -6.63
N PHE A 52 -2.65 -5.74 -6.18
CA PHE A 52 -1.48 -6.25 -6.89
C PHE A 52 -1.26 -7.73 -6.56
N PRO A 53 -1.54 -8.65 -7.51
CA PRO A 53 -1.68 -10.09 -7.20
C PRO A 53 -0.36 -10.77 -6.83
N ARG A 54 0.77 -10.11 -7.10
CA ARG A 54 2.13 -10.61 -6.86
C ARG A 54 2.93 -9.77 -5.88
N LEU A 55 2.32 -8.75 -5.25
CA LEU A 55 3.06 -7.87 -4.37
C LEU A 55 3.51 -8.62 -3.11
N GLU A 56 4.83 -8.67 -2.94
CA GLU A 56 5.53 -9.31 -1.82
C GLU A 56 6.10 -8.25 -0.87
N ASP A 57 6.54 -7.09 -1.39
CA ASP A 57 7.12 -6.02 -0.57
C ASP A 57 6.42 -4.68 -0.82
N LEU A 58 5.93 -4.04 0.23
CA LEU A 58 5.37 -2.69 0.21
C LEU A 58 6.11 -1.80 1.20
N VAL A 59 6.75 -0.74 0.68
CA VAL A 59 7.50 0.23 1.49
C VAL A 59 6.99 1.64 1.21
N LEU A 60 6.45 2.30 2.23
CA LEU A 60 6.06 3.71 2.20
C LEU A 60 7.01 4.48 3.12
N LYS A 61 7.86 5.34 2.55
CA LYS A 61 8.90 6.05 3.30
C LYS A 61 8.70 7.56 3.27
N ASN A 62 8.63 8.17 4.44
CA ASN A 62 8.34 9.59 4.60
C ASN A 62 7.08 10.00 3.82
N CYS A 63 6.09 9.10 3.75
CA CYS A 63 4.82 9.39 3.08
C CYS A 63 3.83 9.98 4.07
N ASP A 64 2.85 10.73 3.58
CA ASP A 64 1.85 11.43 4.40
C ASP A 64 0.44 11.07 3.94
N TYR A 65 -0.47 10.90 4.89
CA TYR A 65 -1.89 10.72 4.62
C TYR A 65 -2.72 11.50 5.64
N LEU A 66 -3.38 12.57 5.17
CA LEU A 66 -4.15 13.46 6.04
C LEU A 66 -5.35 12.78 6.71
N GLY A 67 -5.89 11.72 6.11
CA GLY A 67 -7.00 10.98 6.71
C GLY A 67 -6.60 10.17 7.94
N GLY A 68 -5.30 9.99 8.20
CA GLY A 68 -4.76 9.40 9.43
C GLY A 68 -5.03 7.90 9.62
N LYS A 69 -5.98 7.31 8.88
CA LYS A 69 -6.44 5.94 9.07
C LYS A 69 -6.32 5.10 7.82
N MET A 70 -5.49 4.07 7.85
CA MET A 70 -5.38 3.09 6.77
C MET A 70 -6.03 1.76 7.15
N ASN A 71 -6.59 1.06 6.17
CA ASN A 71 -7.35 -0.17 6.38
C ASN A 71 -6.85 -1.27 5.43
N ILE A 72 -6.52 -2.41 6.02
CA ILE A 72 -6.20 -3.64 5.30
C ILE A 72 -7.39 -4.59 5.49
N SER A 73 -8.06 -4.91 4.39
CA SER A 73 -9.25 -5.75 4.38
C SER A 73 -8.92 -7.22 4.59
N ALA A 74 -9.91 -8.00 4.99
CA ALA A 74 -9.81 -9.45 5.07
C ALA A 74 -9.36 -10.01 3.71
N GLN A 75 -8.45 -10.98 3.74
CA GLN A 75 -7.82 -11.57 2.55
C GLN A 75 -7.03 -10.57 1.67
N GLY A 76 -6.86 -9.33 2.12
CA GLY A 76 -5.99 -8.34 1.50
C GLY A 76 -4.54 -8.81 1.53
N PHE A 77 -3.78 -8.45 0.50
CA PHE A 77 -2.34 -8.72 0.42
C PHE A 77 -1.96 -10.21 0.57
N GLY A 78 -2.57 -11.07 -0.25
CA GLY A 78 -2.39 -12.52 -0.16
C GLY A 78 -0.95 -13.04 -0.29
N ARG A 79 0.00 -12.25 -0.83
CA ARG A 79 1.42 -12.64 -0.99
C ARG A 79 2.41 -11.74 -0.25
N LEU A 80 1.93 -10.72 0.44
CA LEU A 80 2.81 -9.73 1.05
C LEU A 80 3.64 -10.39 2.16
N ARG A 81 4.96 -10.27 2.05
CA ARG A 81 5.95 -10.73 3.03
C ARG A 81 6.51 -9.57 3.85
N LYS A 82 6.61 -8.38 3.26
CA LYS A 82 7.12 -7.19 3.94
C LYS A 82 6.15 -6.01 3.80
N LEU A 83 5.78 -5.44 4.95
CA LEU A 83 5.09 -4.16 5.04
C LEU A 83 5.92 -3.20 5.90
N ASP A 84 6.40 -2.12 5.28
CA ASP A 84 7.20 -1.09 5.93
C ASP A 84 6.52 0.28 5.74
N LEU A 85 5.97 0.83 6.81
CA LEU A 85 5.20 2.06 6.83
C LEU A 85 5.92 3.09 7.70
N ILE A 86 6.84 3.84 7.09
CA ILE A 86 7.49 5.00 7.71
C ILE A 86 6.72 6.24 7.28
N MET A 87 5.69 6.57 8.05
CA MET A 87 4.72 7.60 7.74
C MET A 87 5.00 8.88 8.53
N VAL A 88 4.82 10.03 7.88
CA VAL A 88 4.81 11.34 8.53
C VAL A 88 3.63 11.45 9.48
N ARG A 89 2.47 10.93 9.05
CA ARG A 89 1.25 10.83 9.85
C ARG A 89 0.53 9.51 9.56
N LEU A 90 0.30 8.73 10.61
CA LEU A 90 -0.55 7.54 10.61
C LEU A 90 -1.11 7.37 12.02
N ASP A 91 -2.35 7.79 12.21
CA ASP A 91 -3.04 7.75 13.50
C ASP A 91 -3.54 6.34 13.81
N GLU A 92 -4.00 5.60 12.80
CA GLU A 92 -4.54 4.25 12.94
C GLU A 92 -4.21 3.39 11.71
N LEU A 93 -3.80 2.14 11.95
CA LEU A 93 -3.75 1.08 10.94
C LEU A 93 -4.69 -0.04 11.37
N GLN A 94 -5.82 -0.17 10.69
CA GLN A 94 -6.77 -1.26 10.92
C GLN A 94 -6.43 -2.43 10.01
N ILE A 95 -6.31 -3.62 10.60
CA ILE A 95 -6.03 -4.86 9.90
C ILE A 95 -7.15 -5.83 10.26
N GLU A 96 -7.95 -6.20 9.28
CA GLU A 96 -9.00 -7.20 9.45
C GLU A 96 -8.41 -8.60 9.62
N GLU A 97 -9.20 -9.50 10.21
CA GLU A 97 -8.83 -10.91 10.36
C GLU A 97 -8.53 -11.54 8.98
N GLU A 98 -7.59 -12.48 8.93
CA GLU A 98 -7.13 -13.15 7.69
C GLU A 98 -6.40 -12.25 6.66
N ALA A 99 -6.11 -10.99 6.98
CA ALA A 99 -5.25 -10.14 6.16
C ALA A 99 -3.78 -10.61 6.18
N MET A 100 -3.06 -10.38 5.07
CA MET A 100 -1.61 -10.62 4.94
C MET A 100 -1.14 -11.98 5.47
N PRO A 101 -1.69 -13.12 4.99
CA PRO A 101 -1.41 -14.44 5.55
C PRO A 101 0.05 -14.90 5.44
N ASN A 102 0.87 -14.22 4.63
CA ASN A 102 2.28 -14.55 4.39
C ASN A 102 3.26 -13.50 4.96
N LEU A 103 2.78 -12.59 5.84
CA LEU A 103 3.61 -11.52 6.38
C LEU A 103 4.76 -12.07 7.23
N MET A 104 5.97 -11.63 6.92
CA MET A 104 7.21 -12.00 7.61
C MET A 104 7.83 -10.82 8.34
N GLU A 105 7.67 -9.61 7.80
CA GLU A 105 8.22 -8.37 8.33
C GLU A 105 7.14 -7.28 8.35
N LEU A 106 6.92 -6.72 9.54
CA LEU A 106 6.04 -5.58 9.75
C LEU A 106 6.84 -4.51 10.50
N ASP A 107 7.03 -3.37 9.85
CA ASP A 107 7.56 -2.16 10.48
C ASP A 107 6.58 -1.02 10.26
N VAL A 108 6.14 -0.39 11.35
CA VAL A 108 5.20 0.73 11.32
C VAL A 108 5.75 1.82 12.22
N GLN A 109 6.16 2.92 11.61
CA GLN A 109 6.73 4.07 12.28
C GLN A 109 5.91 5.30 11.93
N ASN A 110 5.29 5.90 12.94
CA ASN A 110 4.73 7.22 12.85
C ASN A 110 5.79 8.23 13.31
N GLN A 111 6.21 9.13 12.42
CA GLN A 111 7.28 10.08 12.72
C GLN A 111 6.83 11.27 13.57
N GLY A 112 5.51 11.45 13.78
CA GLY A 112 4.95 12.44 14.70
C GLY A 112 5.44 13.86 14.44
N MET A 113 4.76 14.60 13.57
CA MET A 113 4.90 16.07 13.45
C MET A 113 3.86 16.82 14.26
#